data_AF-A0A7C4YPJ9-F1
#
_entry.id   AF-A0A7C4YPJ9-F1
#
_cell.length_a   1.000
_cell.length_b   1.000
_cell.length_c   1.000
_cell.angle_alpha   90.00
_cell.angle_beta   90.00
_cell.angle_gamma   90.00
#
_symmetry.space_group_name_H-M   'P 1'
#
loop_
_entity.id
_entity.type
_entity.pdbx_description
1 polymer ?
#
loop_
_entity_poly.entity_id
_entity_poly.type
_entity_poly.pdbx_seq_one_letter_code
_entity_poly.pdbx_strand_id
1 'polypeptide(L)'
;MRLRSALMVAGILSCAAASLAADWPQWRGPDRNEVSADTKLLTKFPAGGPKVLWSAKNVGVGYSGPAIVGNRLYTLGADENENREFALCIDTN
;
A
#
# COMPACT_ATOMS: atom_id res chain seq x y z
N MET A 1 10.73 -8.77 -56.19
CA MET A 1 11.65 -8.97 -55.05
C MET A 1 11.94 -7.59 -54.48
N ARG A 2 11.52 -7.16 -53.29
CA ARG A 2 10.87 -7.77 -52.13
C ARG A 2 9.84 -6.76 -51.60
N LEU A 3 8.57 -7.09 -51.79
CA LEU A 3 7.47 -6.57 -50.98
C LEU A 3 7.30 -7.60 -49.85
N ARG A 4 7.04 -7.15 -48.62
CA ARG A 4 6.82 -7.88 -47.35
C ARG A 4 7.92 -7.59 -46.33
N SER A 5 7.49 -7.42 -45.08
CA SER A 5 8.29 -7.33 -43.83
C SER A 5 8.52 -5.95 -43.20
N ALA A 6 7.63 -4.96 -43.39
CA ALA A 6 7.61 -3.74 -42.57
C ALA A 6 6.45 -3.67 -41.55
N LEU A 7 5.60 -4.70 -41.46
CA LEU A 7 4.52 -4.79 -40.46
C LEU A 7 4.76 -5.99 -39.54
N MET A 8 5.64 -5.88 -38.55
CA MET A 8 5.62 -6.81 -37.39
C MET A 8 6.56 -6.40 -36.23
N VAL A 9 6.69 -5.11 -35.88
CA VAL A 9 7.40 -4.73 -34.63
C VAL A 9 6.70 -3.57 -33.91
N ALA A 10 5.37 -3.57 -33.87
CA ALA A 10 4.58 -2.53 -33.17
C ALA A 10 3.66 -3.10 -32.10
N GLY A 11 3.85 -4.36 -31.68
CA GLY A 11 3.06 -4.99 -30.64
C GLY A 11 3.98 -5.55 -29.56
N ILE A 12 3.60 -5.36 -28.30
CA ILE A 12 4.31 -5.76 -27.07
C ILE A 12 5.19 -4.63 -26.50
N LEU A 13 4.53 -3.54 -26.10
CA LEU A 13 4.93 -2.82 -24.90
C LEU A 13 3.67 -2.46 -24.09
N SER A 14 2.77 -3.43 -23.90
CA SER A 14 1.76 -3.32 -22.85
C SER A 14 2.47 -3.65 -21.54
N CYS A 15 3.24 -2.68 -21.02
CA CYS A 15 3.69 -2.71 -19.64
C CYS A 15 2.43 -2.83 -18.80
N ALA A 16 2.25 -3.96 -18.12
CA ALA A 16 1.32 -4.06 -17.02
C ALA A 16 1.75 -3.00 -16.01
N ALA A 17 1.11 -1.84 -16.05
CA ALA A 17 1.26 -0.82 -15.03
C ALA A 17 0.72 -1.46 -13.76
N ALA A 18 1.62 -2.02 -12.95
CA ALA A 18 1.31 -2.32 -11.56
C ALA A 18 0.78 -1.01 -10.98
N SER A 19 -0.48 -0.98 -10.55
CA SER A 19 -1.01 0.17 -9.85
C SER A 19 -0.23 0.31 -8.55
N LEU A 20 0.77 1.17 -8.54
CA LEU A 20 1.41 1.60 -7.31
C LEU A 20 0.35 2.40 -6.55
N ALA A 21 -0.08 1.89 -5.41
CA ALA A 21 -0.88 2.67 -4.48
C ALA A 21 -0.08 3.93 -4.10
N ALA A 22 -0.77 5.06 -3.93
CA ALA A 22 -0.12 6.29 -3.50
C ALA A 22 0.33 6.16 -2.03
N ASP A 23 1.44 6.81 -1.69
CA ASP A 23 1.91 6.89 -0.32
C ASP A 23 0.91 7.65 0.57
N TRP A 24 0.90 7.31 1.85
CA TRP A 24 0.13 7.99 2.89
C TRP A 24 1.08 8.44 4.02
N PRO A 25 1.94 9.44 3.76
CA PRO A 25 3.13 9.68 4.60
C PRO A 25 2.83 10.33 5.96
N GLN A 26 1.61 10.83 6.18
CA GLN A 26 1.29 11.64 7.36
C GLN A 26 -0.19 11.57 7.77
N TRP A 27 -0.49 12.11 8.96
CA TRP A 27 -1.86 12.28 9.44
C TRP A 27 -2.71 13.00 8.39
N ARG A 28 -3.84 12.38 8.02
CA ARG A 28 -4.79 12.86 6.99
C ARG A 28 -4.27 12.80 5.54
N GLY A 29 -3.19 12.08 5.29
CA GLY A 29 -2.70 11.79 3.94
C GLY A 29 -1.82 12.88 3.33
N PRO A 30 -1.42 12.71 2.06
CA PRO A 30 -0.49 13.62 1.38
C PRO A 30 -0.97 15.07 1.39
N ASP A 31 -2.28 15.29 1.16
CA ASP A 31 -2.90 16.62 1.12
C ASP A 31 -3.50 17.07 2.46
N ARG A 32 -3.33 16.27 3.53
CA ARG A 32 -3.87 16.53 4.89
C ARG A 32 -5.39 16.76 4.94
N ASN A 33 -6.13 16.11 4.05
CA ASN A 33 -7.57 16.28 3.89
C ASN A 33 -8.40 15.01 4.16
N GLU A 34 -7.76 13.89 4.55
CA GLU A 34 -8.39 12.57 4.81
C GLU A 34 -9.00 11.89 3.58
N VAL A 35 -8.62 12.32 2.37
CA VAL A 35 -9.15 11.76 1.12
C VAL A 35 -8.09 10.94 0.42
N SER A 36 -8.42 9.68 0.10
CA SER A 36 -7.63 8.86 -0.83
C SER A 36 -8.07 9.10 -2.27
N ALA A 37 -7.10 9.17 -3.18
CA ALA A 37 -7.32 9.23 -4.62
C ALA A 37 -7.55 7.84 -5.25
N ASP A 38 -7.50 6.77 -4.45
CA ASP A 38 -7.67 5.40 -4.94
C ASP A 38 -9.05 5.21 -5.60
N THR A 39 -9.05 4.50 -6.72
CA THR A 39 -10.26 4.17 -7.47
C THR A 39 -10.40 2.67 -7.65
N LYS A 40 -11.57 2.22 -8.13
CA LYS A 40 -11.86 0.78 -8.35
C LYS A 40 -11.76 -0.06 -7.08
N LEU A 41 -12.03 0.56 -5.93
CA LEU A 41 -12.13 -0.11 -4.65
C LEU A 41 -13.33 -1.07 -4.64
N LEU A 42 -13.22 -2.13 -3.84
CA LEU A 42 -14.35 -3.03 -3.60
C LEU A 42 -15.47 -2.27 -2.89
N THR A 43 -16.66 -2.24 -3.49
CA THR A 43 -17.87 -1.68 -2.86
C THR A 43 -18.57 -2.68 -1.93
N LYS A 44 -18.23 -3.97 -2.05
CA LYS A 44 -18.72 -5.04 -1.19
C LYS A 44 -17.64 -6.10 -1.00
N PHE A 45 -17.48 -6.56 0.23
CA PHE A 45 -16.59 -7.67 0.53
C PHE A 45 -17.23 -9.01 0.12
N PRO A 46 -16.41 -9.99 -0.32
CA PRO A 46 -16.88 -11.35 -0.51
C PRO A 46 -17.29 -11.97 0.84
N ALA A 47 -18.06 -13.06 0.82
CA ALA A 47 -18.62 -13.66 2.03
C ALA A 47 -17.58 -14.05 3.09
N GLY A 48 -16.36 -14.43 2.68
CA GLY A 48 -15.24 -14.76 3.57
C GLY A 48 -14.32 -13.57 3.90
N GLY A 49 -14.66 -12.35 3.47
CA GLY A 49 -13.80 -11.17 3.61
C GLY A 49 -12.68 -11.09 2.56
N PRO A 50 -12.01 -9.93 2.42
CA PRO A 50 -10.87 -9.79 1.54
C PRO A 50 -9.73 -10.72 1.98
N LYS A 51 -8.91 -11.15 1.02
CA LYS A 51 -7.71 -11.94 1.32
C LYS A 51 -6.77 -11.10 2.19
N VAL A 52 -6.41 -11.61 3.37
CA VAL A 52 -5.36 -11.03 4.20
C VAL A 52 -4.02 -11.26 3.51
N LEU A 53 -3.30 -10.17 3.19
CA LEU A 53 -1.99 -10.26 2.55
C LEU A 53 -0.87 -10.49 3.57
N TRP A 54 -0.92 -9.80 4.70
CA TRP A 54 0.02 -9.94 5.80
C TRP A 54 -0.62 -9.50 7.13
N SER A 55 0.03 -9.84 8.24
CA SER A 55 -0.35 -9.37 9.57
C SER A 55 0.90 -9.29 10.44
N ALA A 56 0.99 -8.25 11.28
CA ALA A 56 2.06 -8.07 12.26
C ALA A 56 1.50 -8.27 13.68
N LYS A 57 2.27 -8.94 14.52
CA LYS A 57 1.98 -9.13 15.96
C LYS A 57 3.00 -8.36 16.79
N ASN A 58 2.71 -8.21 18.08
CA ASN A 58 3.60 -7.55 19.05
C ASN A 58 3.93 -6.09 18.69
N VAL A 59 2.95 -5.37 18.15
CA VAL A 59 3.09 -3.95 17.80
C VAL A 59 2.80 -2.99 18.97
N GLY A 60 2.54 -3.54 20.16
CA GLY A 60 2.15 -2.79 21.36
C GLY A 60 0.70 -2.31 21.33
N VAL A 61 0.32 -1.57 22.36
CA VAL A 61 -0.93 -0.78 22.40
C VAL A 61 -0.73 0.48 21.57
N GLY A 62 -1.67 0.83 20.70
CA GLY A 62 -1.48 1.95 19.77
C GLY A 62 -2.73 2.81 19.63
N TYR A 63 -2.54 4.14 19.72
CA TYR A 63 -3.57 5.16 19.41
C TYR A 63 -3.27 5.94 18.12
N SER A 64 -2.12 5.68 17.47
CA SER A 64 -1.72 6.37 16.24
C SER A 64 -2.31 5.69 15.00
N GLY A 65 -2.66 6.49 13.99
CA GLY A 65 -2.84 5.98 12.63
C GLY A 65 -1.48 5.61 11.98
N PRO A 66 -1.49 4.77 10.93
CA PRO A 66 -0.29 4.43 10.18
C PRO A 66 0.13 5.55 9.22
N ALA A 67 1.45 5.67 8.99
CA ALA A 67 2.03 6.40 7.86
C ALA A 67 2.74 5.40 6.93
N ILE A 68 2.55 5.51 5.62
CA ILE A 68 3.01 4.52 4.64
C ILE A 68 3.78 5.23 3.53
N VAL A 69 5.00 4.77 3.26
CA VAL A 69 5.85 5.26 2.16
C VAL A 69 6.52 4.06 1.50
N GLY A 70 6.20 3.81 0.23
CA GLY A 70 6.60 2.60 -0.48
C GLY A 70 6.14 1.34 0.26
N ASN A 71 7.07 0.43 0.58
CA ASN A 71 6.77 -0.84 1.25
C ASN A 71 7.06 -0.78 2.76
N ARG A 72 6.94 0.40 3.37
CA ARG A 72 7.18 0.61 4.79
C ARG A 72 5.98 1.24 5.44
N LEU A 73 5.51 0.61 6.52
CA LEU A 73 4.50 1.15 7.41
C LEU A 73 5.15 1.62 8.71
N TYR A 74 4.83 2.84 9.10
CA TYR A 74 5.26 3.46 10.33
C TYR A 74 4.06 3.63 11.26
N THR A 75 4.20 3.29 12.53
CA THR A 75 3.18 3.48 13.56
C THR A 75 3.83 3.66 14.93
N LEU A 76 3.08 4.14 15.90
CA LEU A 76 3.47 4.10 17.31
C LEU A 76 2.88 2.87 17.98
N GLY A 77 3.61 2.38 18.97
CA GLY A 77 3.18 1.34 19.90
C GLY A 77 3.65 1.69 21.31
N ALA A 78 3.01 1.11 22.30
CA ALA A 78 3.35 1.25 23.70
C ALA A 78 3.31 -0.10 24.41
N ASP A 79 4.18 -0.26 25.40
CA ASP A 79 4.12 -1.31 26.40
C ASP A 79 3.77 -0.66 27.74
N GLU A 80 2.55 -0.93 28.21
CA GLU A 80 2.03 -0.38 29.46
C GLU A 80 2.74 -0.95 30.68
N ASN A 81 3.25 -2.19 30.60
CA ASN A 81 3.96 -2.81 31.73
C ASN A 81 5.34 -2.20 31.91
N GLU A 82 6.00 -1.83 30.82
CA GLU A 82 7.31 -1.18 30.82
C GLU A 82 7.24 0.35 30.84
N ASN A 83 6.02 0.93 30.80
CA ASN A 83 5.77 2.37 30.67
C ASN A 83 6.62 3.00 29.55
N ARG A 84 6.61 2.36 28.37
CA ARG A 84 7.48 2.70 27.24
C ARG A 84 6.67 2.87 25.97
N GLU A 85 6.89 3.98 25.28
CA GLU A 85 6.39 4.24 23.93
C GLU A 85 7.52 4.08 22.90
N PHE A 86 7.16 3.64 21.69
CA PHE A 86 8.11 3.41 20.62
C PHE A 86 7.49 3.63 19.24
N ALA A 87 8.34 3.99 18.28
CA ALA A 87 7.98 4.02 16.86
C ALA A 87 8.42 2.72 16.20
N LEU A 88 7.54 2.14 15.39
CA LEU A 88 7.79 0.95 14.59
C LEU A 88 7.91 1.34 13.13
N CYS A 89 8.84 0.68 12.44
CA CYS A 89 8.88 0.61 10.99
C CYS A 89 8.75 -0.85 10.59
N ILE A 90 7.70 -1.18 9.86
CA ILE A 90 7.36 -2.53 9.41
C ILE A 90 7.56 -2.58 7.91
N ASP A 91 8.38 -3.52 7.43
CA ASP A 91 8.48 -3.84 6.01
C ASP A 91 7.27 -4.68 5.59
N THR A 92 6.63 -4.34 4.47
CA THR A 92 5.38 -4.95 4.03
C THR A 92 5.53 -5.91 2.84
N ASN A 93 6.77 -6.23 2.44
CA ASN A 93 7.08 -7.15 1.35
C ASN A 93 7.60 -8.51 1.82
#